data_AF-A0A6J6X948-F1
#
_entry.id   AF-A0A6J6X948-F1
#
_cell.length_a   1.000
_cell.length_b   1.000
_cell.length_c   1.000
_cell.angle_alpha   90.00
_cell.angle_beta   90.00
_cell.angle_gamma   90.00
#
_symmetry.space_group_name_H-M   'P 1'
#
loop_
_entity.id
_entity.type
_entity.pdbx_description
1 polymer ?
#
loop_
_entity_poly.entity_id
_entity_poly.type
_entity_poly.pdbx_seq_one_letter_code
_entity_poly.pdbx_strand_id
1 'polypeptide(L)'
;MESPQPASLPTTEPAQATASEPQPGPGSWIDLHWLLSASDEELLSQVGRWYIPAREPRYLRRNALVVLGNAQQPINSGLQLLLADYLDHTDDLLVGHATWAALRLGLVELLDESTRAARPAILLERANCDAEKQRIAISVRPELGD
;
A
#
# COMPACT_ATOMS: atom_id res chain seq x y z
N MET A 1 0.91 -14.00 61.85
CA MET A 1 0.44 -13.28 60.65
C MET A 1 1.17 -13.92 59.49
N GLU A 2 0.61 -14.98 58.90
CA GLU A 2 1.20 -15.71 57.78
C GLU A 2 0.33 -15.39 56.55
N SER A 3 0.90 -14.70 55.57
CA SER A 3 0.23 -14.34 54.33
C SER A 3 -0.05 -15.59 53.46
N PRO A 4 -1.16 -15.65 52.72
CA PRO A 4 -1.40 -16.77 51.81
C PRO A 4 -0.56 -16.60 50.53
N GLN A 5 0.07 -17.70 50.12
CA GLN A 5 0.85 -17.80 48.88
C GLN A 5 -0.09 -17.85 47.65
N PRO A 6 0.19 -17.12 46.56
CA PRO A 6 -0.71 -17.12 45.40
C PRO A 6 -0.61 -18.45 44.64
N ALA A 7 -1.78 -19.02 44.32
CA ALA A 7 -1.91 -20.21 43.49
C ALA A 7 -1.43 -19.89 42.05
N SER A 8 -0.44 -20.63 41.56
CA SER A 8 -0.02 -20.58 40.16
C SER A 8 -1.14 -21.14 39.27
N LEU A 9 -1.70 -20.28 38.40
CA LEU A 9 -2.59 -20.71 37.32
C LEU A 9 -1.77 -21.56 36.32
N PRO A 10 -2.32 -22.65 35.77
CA PRO A 10 -1.66 -23.35 34.68
C PRO A 10 -1.60 -22.41 33.47
N THR A 11 -0.39 -22.07 33.03
CA THR A 11 -0.13 -21.45 31.73
C THR A 11 -0.56 -22.46 30.67
N THR A 12 -1.75 -22.26 30.10
CA THR A 12 -2.10 -22.91 28.84
C THR A 12 -1.22 -22.29 27.77
N GLU A 13 -0.08 -22.92 27.45
CA GLU A 13 0.58 -22.70 26.17
C GLU A 13 -0.47 -22.91 25.08
N PRO A 14 -0.62 -21.99 24.11
CA PRO A 14 -1.51 -22.24 22.99
C PRO A 14 -0.95 -23.46 22.26
N ALA A 15 -1.68 -24.58 22.36
CA ALA A 15 -1.45 -25.74 21.53
C ALA A 15 -1.39 -25.25 20.09
N GLN A 16 -0.23 -25.44 19.45
CA GLN A 16 -0.04 -25.16 18.04
C GLN A 16 -0.96 -26.10 17.27
N ALA A 17 -2.22 -25.68 17.11
CA ALA A 17 -3.11 -26.26 16.15
C ALA A 17 -2.40 -26.08 14.81
N THR A 18 -1.97 -27.20 14.24
CA THR A 18 -1.57 -27.29 12.84
C THR A 18 -2.83 -27.06 12.00
N ALA A 19 -3.34 -25.83 12.00
CA ALA A 19 -4.29 -25.40 11.01
C ALA A 19 -3.50 -25.34 9.71
N SER A 20 -3.70 -26.34 8.85
CA SER A 20 -3.21 -26.28 7.47
C SER A 20 -3.62 -24.93 6.91
N GLU A 21 -2.65 -24.08 6.56
CA GLU A 21 -2.93 -22.79 5.93
C GLU A 21 -3.87 -23.04 4.75
N PRO A 22 -4.99 -22.29 4.64
CA PRO A 22 -5.91 -22.47 3.53
C PRO A 22 -5.12 -22.31 2.24
N GLN A 23 -5.06 -23.40 1.46
CA GLN A 23 -4.29 -23.38 0.23
C GLN A 23 -4.85 -22.29 -0.68
N PRO A 24 -4.00 -21.40 -1.21
CA PRO A 24 -4.43 -20.30 -2.05
C PRO A 24 -5.28 -20.83 -3.20
N GLY A 25 -6.58 -20.54 -3.18
CA GLY A 25 -7.49 -20.90 -4.28
C GLY A 25 -7.18 -20.10 -5.55
N PRO A 26 -7.77 -20.46 -6.71
CA PRO A 26 -7.67 -19.66 -7.92
C PRO A 26 -8.06 -18.19 -7.66
N GLY A 27 -7.21 -17.24 -8.07
CA GLY A 27 -7.40 -15.81 -7.81
C GLY A 27 -6.97 -15.37 -6.41
N SER A 28 -6.19 -16.15 -5.67
CA SER A 28 -5.54 -15.72 -4.42
C SER A 28 -4.29 -14.86 -4.64
N TRP A 29 -3.64 -15.03 -5.79
CA TRP A 29 -2.49 -14.27 -6.25
C TRP A 29 -2.79 -13.73 -7.65
N ILE A 30 -2.47 -12.46 -7.87
CA ILE A 30 -2.65 -11.79 -9.15
C ILE A 30 -1.38 -11.02 -9.46
N ASP A 31 -0.95 -11.10 -10.71
CA ASP A 31 0.17 -10.33 -11.21
C ASP A 31 -0.13 -8.82 -11.16
N LEU A 32 0.80 -8.06 -10.60
CA LEU A 32 0.62 -6.64 -10.34
C LEU A 32 0.48 -5.83 -11.63
N HIS A 33 1.26 -6.16 -12.65
CA HIS A 33 1.20 -5.48 -13.93
C HIS A 33 -0.17 -5.72 -14.59
N TRP A 34 -0.62 -6.97 -14.64
CA TRP A 34 -1.94 -7.32 -15.16
C TRP A 34 -3.06 -6.60 -14.42
N LEU A 35 -3.04 -6.57 -13.08
CA LEU A 35 -4.06 -5.89 -12.28
C LEU A 35 -4.14 -4.40 -12.65
N LEU A 36 -2.99 -3.75 -12.80
CA LEU A 36 -2.91 -2.33 -13.13
C LEU A 36 -3.26 -2.04 -14.60
N SER A 37 -3.11 -2.98 -15.52
CA SER A 37 -3.39 -2.78 -16.95
C SER A 37 -4.75 -3.30 -17.43
N ALA A 38 -5.34 -4.27 -16.74
CA ALA A 38 -6.60 -4.90 -17.14
C ALA A 38 -7.74 -3.89 -17.16
N SER A 39 -8.77 -4.13 -17.98
CA SER A 39 -10.01 -3.37 -17.91
C SER A 39 -10.78 -3.65 -16.63
N ASP A 40 -11.72 -2.77 -16.30
CA ASP A 40 -12.56 -2.91 -15.12
C ASP A 40 -13.43 -4.18 -15.14
N GLU A 41 -13.92 -4.58 -16.31
CA GLU A 41 -14.70 -5.81 -16.50
C GLU A 41 -13.83 -7.07 -16.29
N GLU A 42 -12.63 -7.10 -16.89
CA GLU A 42 -11.66 -8.19 -16.70
C GLU A 42 -11.24 -8.30 -15.23
N LEU A 43 -11.01 -7.17 -14.57
CA LEU A 43 -10.63 -7.16 -13.15
C LEU A 43 -11.73 -7.78 -12.29
N LEU A 44 -12.96 -7.31 -12.44
CA LEU A 44 -14.10 -7.76 -11.63
C LEU A 44 -14.48 -9.22 -11.88
N SER A 45 -14.36 -9.68 -13.13
CA SER A 45 -14.59 -11.09 -13.47
C SER A 45 -13.54 -12.00 -12.84
N GLN A 46 -12.27 -11.61 -12.85
CA GLN A 46 -11.17 -12.39 -12.28
C GLN A 46 -11.20 -12.43 -10.75
N VAL A 47 -11.48 -11.30 -10.09
CA VAL A 47 -11.45 -11.16 -8.61
C VAL A 47 -12.82 -11.37 -7.97
N GLY A 48 -13.77 -12.04 -8.62
CA GLY A 48 -15.18 -12.06 -8.21
C GLY A 48 -15.44 -12.39 -6.74
N ARG A 49 -14.60 -13.22 -6.11
CA ARG A 49 -14.71 -13.61 -4.69
C ARG A 49 -14.13 -12.61 -3.70
N TRP A 50 -13.33 -11.65 -4.15
CA TRP A 50 -12.73 -10.65 -3.28
C TRP A 50 -13.77 -9.65 -2.81
N TYR A 51 -13.60 -9.17 -1.58
CA TYR A 51 -14.32 -8.02 -1.08
C TYR A 51 -13.79 -6.75 -1.75
N ILE A 52 -14.69 -5.98 -2.37
CA ILE A 52 -14.38 -4.72 -3.03
C ILE A 52 -15.46 -3.73 -2.60
N PRO A 53 -15.11 -2.58 -1.99
CA PRO A 53 -16.08 -1.55 -1.63
C PRO A 53 -16.88 -1.11 -2.85
N ALA A 54 -18.21 -1.17 -2.73
CA ALA A 54 -19.17 -0.88 -3.80
C ALA A 54 -18.92 -1.62 -5.15
N ARG A 55 -18.11 -2.69 -5.14
CA ARG A 55 -17.59 -3.36 -6.35
C ARG A 55 -16.90 -2.42 -7.35
N GLU A 56 -16.29 -1.35 -6.88
CA GLU A 56 -15.56 -0.40 -7.74
C GLU A 56 -14.08 -0.80 -7.92
N PRO A 57 -13.59 -1.00 -9.15
CA PRO A 57 -12.21 -1.45 -9.43
C PRO A 57 -11.13 -0.50 -8.93
N ARG A 58 -11.42 0.80 -8.84
CA ARG A 58 -10.47 1.82 -8.36
C ARG A 58 -9.89 1.48 -6.99
N TYR A 59 -10.64 0.82 -6.10
CA TYR A 59 -10.11 0.43 -4.79
C TYR A 59 -9.05 -0.68 -4.88
N LEU A 60 -9.18 -1.58 -5.86
CA LEU A 60 -8.15 -2.59 -6.13
C LEU A 60 -6.91 -1.95 -6.73
N ARG A 61 -7.07 -1.06 -7.71
CA ARG A 61 -5.96 -0.31 -8.33
C ARG A 61 -5.22 0.54 -7.30
N ARG A 62 -5.96 1.21 -6.42
CA ARG A 62 -5.42 1.96 -5.30
C ARG A 62 -4.55 1.09 -4.39
N ASN A 63 -5.02 -0.11 -4.04
CA ASN A 63 -4.22 -1.05 -3.23
C ASN A 63 -3.00 -1.58 -4.00
N ALA A 64 -3.14 -1.84 -5.30
CA ALA A 64 -2.05 -2.28 -6.16
C ALA A 64 -0.95 -1.21 -6.28
N LEU A 65 -1.30 0.08 -6.38
CA LEU A 65 -0.33 1.18 -6.36
C LEU A 65 0.41 1.25 -5.01
N VAL A 66 -0.27 0.95 -3.89
CA VAL A 66 0.40 0.83 -2.59
C VAL A 66 1.40 -0.33 -2.58
N VAL A 67 1.01 -1.50 -3.10
CA VAL A 67 1.90 -2.66 -3.25
C VAL A 67 3.11 -2.29 -4.11
N LEU A 68 2.89 -1.59 -5.22
CA LEU A 68 3.95 -1.13 -6.13
C LEU A 68 4.95 -0.23 -5.39
N GLY A 69 4.49 0.78 -4.66
CA GLY A 69 5.37 1.67 -3.88
C GLY A 69 6.13 0.96 -2.74
N ASN A 70 5.62 -0.18 -2.26
CA ASN A 70 6.29 -0.99 -1.24
C ASN A 70 7.28 -2.02 -1.81
N ALA A 71 7.38 -2.17 -3.13
CA ALA A 71 8.21 -3.21 -3.75
C ALA A 71 9.71 -3.08 -3.44
N GLN A 72 10.19 -1.92 -2.95
CA GLN A 72 11.57 -1.66 -2.48
C GLN A 72 12.69 -2.06 -3.46
N GLN A 73 12.36 -2.28 -4.74
CA GLN A 73 13.26 -2.71 -5.80
C GLN A 73 13.03 -1.85 -7.05
N PRO A 74 14.03 -1.75 -7.96
CA PRO A 74 13.83 -1.12 -9.24
C PRO A 74 12.69 -1.81 -9.99
N ILE A 75 11.64 -1.06 -10.30
CA ILE A 75 10.53 -1.57 -11.11
C ILE A 75 10.93 -1.54 -12.59
N ASN A 76 10.46 -2.54 -13.35
CA ASN A 76 10.72 -2.61 -14.78
C ASN A 76 10.05 -1.46 -15.55
N SER A 77 10.47 -1.25 -16.80
CA SER A 77 9.95 -0.16 -17.65
C SER A 77 8.44 -0.23 -17.88
N GLY A 78 7.85 -1.43 -17.93
CA GLY A 78 6.40 -1.60 -18.10
C GLY A 78 5.60 -1.03 -16.92
N LEU A 79 6.03 -1.32 -15.69
CA LEU A 79 5.42 -0.75 -14.48
C LEU A 79 5.67 0.75 -14.36
N GLN A 80 6.80 1.28 -14.85
CA GLN A 80 7.04 2.73 -14.89
C GLN A 80 6.09 3.44 -15.86
N LEU A 81 5.83 2.84 -17.03
CA LEU A 81 4.85 3.37 -17.99
C LEU A 81 3.43 3.34 -17.41
N LEU A 82 3.02 2.21 -16.82
CA LEU A 82 1.73 2.14 -16.13
C LEU A 82 1.61 3.19 -15.03
N LEU A 83 2.65 3.37 -14.22
CA LEU A 83 2.65 4.39 -13.17
C LEU A 83 2.49 5.80 -13.76
N ALA A 84 3.14 6.10 -14.88
CA ALA A 84 2.97 7.36 -15.59
C ALA A 84 1.53 7.54 -16.11
N ASP A 85 0.91 6.50 -16.65
CA ASP A 85 -0.51 6.54 -17.06
C ASP A 85 -1.44 6.84 -15.88
N TYR A 86 -1.16 6.26 -14.69
CA TYR A 86 -1.93 6.54 -13.48
C TYR A 86 -1.74 7.96 -12.94
N LEU A 87 -0.55 8.56 -13.11
CA LEU A 87 -0.32 9.97 -12.79
C LEU A 87 -1.15 10.91 -13.68
N ASP A 88 -1.48 10.46 -14.90
CA ASP A 88 -2.33 11.19 -15.84
C ASP A 88 -3.83 10.87 -15.70
N HIS A 89 -4.20 9.89 -14.88
CA HIS A 89 -5.58 9.44 -14.72
C HIS A 89 -6.54 10.57 -14.28
N THR A 90 -7.82 10.44 -14.61
CA THR A 90 -8.88 11.38 -14.22
C THR A 90 -9.38 11.20 -12.78
N ASP A 91 -8.95 10.16 -12.07
CA ASP A 91 -9.43 9.85 -10.71
C ASP A 91 -8.36 10.29 -9.72
N ASP A 92 -8.65 11.34 -8.97
CA ASP A 92 -7.72 11.93 -8.00
C ASP A 92 -7.27 10.92 -6.92
N LEU A 93 -8.10 9.92 -6.58
CA LEU A 93 -7.70 8.84 -5.67
C LEU A 93 -6.52 8.06 -6.24
N LEU A 94 -6.59 7.71 -7.53
CA LEU A 94 -5.56 6.93 -8.20
C LEU A 94 -4.31 7.78 -8.45
N VAL A 95 -4.48 9.04 -8.86
CA VAL A 95 -3.36 9.99 -9.05
C VAL A 95 -2.59 10.20 -7.75
N GLY A 96 -3.29 10.36 -6.61
CA GLY A 96 -2.66 10.46 -5.30
C GLY A 96 -1.82 9.22 -4.97
N HIS A 97 -2.40 8.03 -5.11
CA HIS A 97 -1.65 6.79 -4.79
C HIS A 97 -0.51 6.51 -5.77
N ALA A 98 -0.63 6.91 -7.04
CA ALA A 98 0.45 6.85 -8.01
C ALA A 98 1.57 7.83 -7.65
N THR A 99 1.23 9.04 -7.18
CA THR A 99 2.20 10.02 -6.69
C THR A 99 2.96 9.48 -5.49
N TRP A 100 2.25 8.92 -4.52
CA TRP A 100 2.85 8.27 -3.36
C TRP A 100 3.81 7.15 -3.77
N ALA A 101 3.40 6.29 -4.71
CA ALA A 101 4.22 5.20 -5.20
C ALA A 101 5.48 5.70 -5.92
N ALA A 102 5.35 6.72 -6.79
CA ALA A 102 6.48 7.34 -7.49
C ALA A 102 7.50 7.94 -6.50
N LEU A 103 7.04 8.66 -5.47
CA LEU A 103 7.91 9.22 -4.44
C LEU A 103 8.65 8.12 -3.65
N ARG A 104 7.97 7.01 -3.33
CA ARG A 104 8.56 5.86 -2.62
C ARG A 104 9.60 5.13 -3.43
N LEU A 105 9.40 5.05 -4.76
CA LEU A 105 10.31 4.43 -5.70
C LEU A 105 11.44 5.35 -6.16
N GLY A 106 11.44 6.62 -5.74
CA GLY A 106 12.44 7.61 -6.16
C GLY A 106 12.28 8.06 -7.63
N LEU A 107 11.10 7.91 -8.22
CA LEU A 107 10.79 8.29 -9.59
C LEU A 107 10.22 9.71 -9.66
N VAL A 108 10.90 10.66 -9.02
CA VAL A 108 10.41 12.04 -8.86
C VAL A 108 10.32 12.74 -10.21
N GLU A 109 11.19 12.36 -11.15
CA GLU A 109 11.21 12.87 -12.52
C GLU A 109 9.87 12.69 -13.26
N LEU A 110 9.09 11.65 -12.92
CA LEU A 110 7.76 11.43 -13.50
C LEU A 110 6.72 12.46 -13.04
N LEU A 111 6.95 13.10 -11.88
CA LEU A 111 6.05 14.06 -11.25
C LEU A 111 6.33 15.49 -11.69
N ASP A 112 7.59 15.80 -12.00
CA ASP A 112 8.06 17.15 -12.31
C ASP A 112 7.78 17.57 -13.77
N GLU A 113 7.16 16.70 -14.57
CA GLU A 113 6.60 17.08 -15.87
C GLU A 113 5.59 18.22 -15.70
N SER A 114 5.70 19.24 -16.55
CA SER A 114 4.98 20.52 -16.44
C SER A 114 3.47 20.38 -16.29
N THR A 115 2.86 19.41 -16.98
CA THR A 115 1.41 19.13 -16.93
C THR A 115 0.99 18.46 -15.63
N ARG A 116 1.87 17.69 -14.99
CA ARG A 116 1.62 16.93 -13.76
C ARG A 116 1.94 17.73 -12.52
N ALA A 117 3.04 18.49 -12.54
CA ALA A 117 3.54 19.23 -11.38
C ALA A 117 2.48 20.17 -10.76
N ALA A 118 1.58 20.73 -11.58
CA ALA A 118 0.52 21.63 -11.13
C ALA A 118 -0.78 20.94 -10.69
N ARG A 119 -0.90 19.61 -10.81
CA ARG A 119 -2.14 18.88 -10.51
C ARG A 119 -2.42 18.90 -9.00
N PRO A 120 -3.63 19.28 -8.55
CA PRO A 120 -3.96 19.35 -7.12
C PRO A 120 -3.72 18.04 -6.36
N ALA A 121 -4.10 16.90 -6.94
CA ALA A 121 -3.88 15.59 -6.30
C ALA A 121 -2.39 15.26 -6.09
N ILE A 122 -1.52 15.65 -7.04
CA ILE A 122 -0.07 15.46 -6.94
C ILE A 122 0.52 16.37 -5.87
N LEU A 123 0.13 17.65 -5.86
CA LEU A 123 0.57 18.62 -4.85
C LEU A 123 0.14 18.22 -3.44
N LEU A 124 -1.10 17.79 -3.27
CA LEU A 124 -1.64 17.32 -2.01
C LEU A 124 -0.84 16.12 -1.49
N GLU A 125 -0.59 15.13 -2.32
CA GLU A 125 0.11 13.94 -1.88
C GLU A 125 1.60 14.18 -1.60
N ARG A 126 2.27 15.07 -2.36
CA ARG A 126 3.63 15.54 -2.03
C ARG A 126 3.66 16.15 -0.63
N ALA A 127 2.72 17.05 -0.33
CA ALA A 127 2.62 17.67 0.99
C ALA A 127 2.34 16.65 2.11
N ASN A 128 1.48 15.64 1.87
CA ASN A 128 1.22 14.56 2.81
C ASN A 128 2.50 13.75 3.11
N CYS A 129 3.25 13.38 2.07
CA CYS A 129 4.51 12.65 2.20
C CYS A 129 5.55 13.45 2.99
N ASP A 130 5.68 14.75 2.73
CA ASP A 130 6.63 15.61 3.42
C ASP A 130 6.25 15.82 4.89
N ALA A 131 4.97 16.03 5.17
CA ALA A 131 4.46 16.09 6.55
C ALA A 131 4.73 14.79 7.32
N GLU A 132 4.57 13.63 6.67
CA GLU A 132 4.85 12.34 7.29
C GLU A 132 6.35 12.17 7.62
N LYS A 133 7.23 12.51 6.67
CA LYS A 133 8.68 12.51 6.92
C LYS A 133 9.05 13.41 8.10
N GLN A 134 8.43 14.59 8.21
CA GLN A 134 8.68 15.51 9.31
C GLN A 134 8.20 14.95 10.66
N ARG A 135 7.02 14.32 10.72
CA ARG A 135 6.52 13.65 11.94
C ARG A 135 7.46 12.55 12.40
N ILE A 136 7.90 11.70 11.48
CA ILE A 136 8.86 10.62 11.78
C ILE A 136 10.18 11.23 12.30
N ALA A 137 10.71 12.26 11.64
CA ALA A 137 11.95 12.92 12.07
C ALA A 137 11.86 13.54 13.46
N ILE A 138 10.71 14.14 13.82
CA ILE A 138 10.47 14.67 15.17
C ILE A 138 10.41 13.54 16.20
N SER A 139 9.73 12.44 15.88
CA SER A 139 9.58 11.28 16.77
C SER A 139 10.89 10.53 17.04
N VAL A 140 11.86 10.59 16.11
CA VAL A 140 13.15 9.89 16.20
C VAL A 140 14.25 10.71 16.90
N ARG A 141 14.04 11.98 17.25
CA ARG A 141 15.02 12.74 18.05
C ARG A 141 15.13 12.11 19.45
N PRO A 142 16.31 11.61 19.87
CA PRO A 142 16.49 11.17 21.24
C PRO A 142 16.46 12.39 22.14
N GLU A 143 15.71 12.30 23.24
CA GLU A 143 15.78 13.21 24.38
C GLU A 143 17.28 13.28 24.80
N LEU A 144 18.00 14.33 24.39
CA LEU A 144 19.29 14.64 25.00
C LEU A 144 18.98 15.09 26.43
N GLY A 145 19.09 14.17 27.37
CA GLY A 145 19.14 14.49 28.79
C GLY A 145 20.43 15.24 29.11
N ASP A 146 20.27 16.41 29.72
CA ASP A 146 21.31 17.19 30.41
C ASP A 146 21.94 16.41 31.59
#